data_AF-A0A821QIG4-F1
#
_entry.id   AF-A0A821QIG4-F1
#
_cell.length_a   1.000
_cell.length_b   1.000
_cell.length_c   1.000
_cell.angle_alpha   90.00
_cell.angle_beta   90.00
_cell.angle_gamma   90.00
#
_symmetry.space_group_name_H-M   'P 1'
#
loop_
_entity.id
_entity.type
_entity.pdbx_description
1 polymer ?
#
loop_
_entity_poly.entity_id
_entity_poly.type
_entity_poly.pdbx_seq_one_letter_code
_entity_poly.pdbx_strand_id
1 'polypeptide(L)'
;MKENNGRKIEEAGENVSELAELGILLDDEADDCNRLCSNKRMLLQIFTKSIFNNDTFFLEFIERRGATGFGAGNIRILWKIVQQQINGET
;
A
#
# COMPACT_ATOMS: atom_id res chain seq x y z
N MET A 1 9.96 -8.65 -1.45
CA MET A 1 8.58 -8.28 -1.06
C MET A 1 7.56 -9.09 -1.88
N LYS A 2 7.38 -10.40 -1.62
CA LYS A 2 6.53 -11.27 -2.47
C LYS A 2 5.29 -11.85 -1.79
N GLU A 3 5.10 -11.65 -0.50
CA GLU A 3 4.01 -12.32 0.20
C GLU A 3 2.88 -11.35 0.55
N ASN A 4 1.72 -11.66 -0.03
CA ASN A 4 0.36 -11.31 0.37
C ASN A 4 -0.45 -10.22 -0.36
N ASN A 5 0.02 -9.64 -1.48
CA ASN A 5 -0.81 -8.72 -2.28
C ASN A 5 -1.16 -9.19 -3.70
N GLY A 6 -0.52 -10.23 -4.24
CA GLY A 6 -0.66 -10.58 -5.67
C GLY A 6 -2.09 -10.86 -6.14
N ARG A 7 -2.87 -11.64 -5.37
CA ARG A 7 -4.25 -11.99 -5.76
C ARG A 7 -5.22 -10.80 -5.80
N LYS A 8 -5.04 -9.80 -4.93
CA LYS A 8 -5.90 -8.60 -4.89
C LYS A 8 -5.58 -7.61 -6.02
N ILE A 9 -4.32 -7.58 -6.45
CA ILE A 9 -3.87 -6.68 -7.51
C ILE A 9 -4.32 -7.18 -8.89
N GLU A 10 -4.29 -8.49 -9.16
CA GLU A 10 -4.82 -9.05 -10.42
C GLU A 10 -6.33 -8.82 -10.57
N GLU A 11 -7.09 -8.95 -9.48
CA GLU A 11 -8.54 -8.69 -9.48
C GLU A 11 -8.88 -7.20 -9.72
N ALA A 12 -7.92 -6.29 -9.53
CA ALA A 12 -8.06 -4.87 -9.80
C ALA A 12 -7.79 -4.47 -11.27
N GLY A 13 -7.29 -5.40 -12.08
CA GLY A 13 -6.79 -5.10 -13.42
C GLY A 13 -5.43 -4.40 -13.43
N GLU A 14 -4.71 -4.42 -12.30
CA GLU A 14 -3.42 -3.77 -12.15
C GLU A 14 -2.27 -4.78 -12.32
N ASN A 15 -1.14 -4.31 -12.85
CA ASN A 15 0.04 -5.16 -13.00
C ASN A 15 0.80 -5.24 -11.65
N VAL A 16 0.64 -6.39 -10.98
CA VAL A 16 1.30 -6.70 -9.70
C VAL A 16 2.81 -6.46 -9.75
N SER A 17 3.44 -6.85 -10.86
CA SER A 17 4.89 -6.76 -11.00
C SER A 17 5.36 -5.31 -11.10
N GLU A 18 4.64 -4.47 -11.83
CA GLU A 18 4.97 -3.04 -11.96
C GLU A 18 4.77 -2.30 -10.64
N LEU A 19 3.65 -2.52 -9.94
CA LEU A 19 3.40 -1.89 -8.64
C LEU A 19 4.46 -2.32 -7.61
N ALA A 20 4.85 -3.59 -7.60
CA ALA A 20 5.89 -4.08 -6.71
C ALA A 20 7.27 -3.50 -7.04
N GLU A 21 7.61 -3.34 -8.33
CA GLU A 21 8.87 -2.72 -8.77
C GLU A 21 8.94 -1.24 -8.36
N LEU A 22 7.81 -0.53 -8.46
CA LEU A 22 7.69 0.87 -8.02
C LEU A 22 7.58 1.03 -6.49
N GLY A 23 7.38 -0.06 -5.74
CA GLY A 23 7.17 -0.01 -4.28
C GLY A 23 5.80 0.53 -3.87
N ILE A 24 4.81 0.46 -4.76
CA ILE A 24 3.44 0.93 -4.51
C ILE A 24 2.66 -0.14 -3.75
N LEU A 25 2.03 0.29 -2.66
CA LEU A 25 1.14 -0.53 -1.85
C LEU A 25 -0.31 -0.32 -2.29
N LEU A 26 -1.07 -1.43 -2.37
CA LEU A 26 -2.48 -1.43 -2.76
C LEU A 26 -3.34 -1.92 -1.58
N ASP A 27 -4.34 -1.12 -1.21
CA ASP A 27 -5.40 -1.50 -0.27
C ASP A 27 -6.78 -1.40 -0.96
N ASP A 28 -7.70 -2.25 -0.53
CA ASP A 28 -9.07 -2.30 -1.03
C ASP A 28 -10.01 -1.91 0.12
N GLU A 29 -10.76 -0.83 -0.08
CA GLU A 29 -11.83 -0.42 0.80
C GLU A 29 -13.13 -1.04 0.31
N ALA A 30 -13.18 -2.37 0.36
CA ALA A 30 -14.43 -3.10 0.20
C ALA A 30 -15.34 -2.73 1.37
N ASP A 31 -16.24 -1.76 1.15
CA ASP A 31 -17.51 -1.77 1.86
C ASP A 31 -18.14 -3.14 1.64
N ASP A 32 -18.99 -3.58 2.57
CA ASP A 32 -19.70 -4.87 2.67
C ASP A 32 -20.57 -5.27 1.45
N CYS A 33 -20.31 -4.70 0.28
CA CYS A 33 -20.88 -5.07 -1.00
C CYS A 33 -20.39 -6.44 -1.47
N ASN A 34 -21.17 -7.45 -1.11
CA ASN A 34 -21.21 -8.79 -1.71
C ASN A 34 -20.93 -8.77 -3.23
N ARG A 35 -19.67 -8.95 -3.65
CA ARG A 35 -19.16 -9.39 -4.98
C ARG A 35 -19.75 -8.79 -6.28
N LEU A 36 -20.71 -7.86 -6.22
CA LEU A 36 -21.51 -7.38 -7.35
C LEU A 36 -21.47 -5.85 -7.48
N CYS A 37 -20.79 -5.13 -6.59
CA CYS A 37 -20.62 -3.69 -6.77
C CYS A 37 -19.49 -3.43 -7.77
N SER A 38 -19.86 -2.93 -8.94
CA SER A 38 -18.99 -2.53 -10.05
C SER A 38 -18.02 -1.38 -9.73
N ASN A 39 -18.02 -0.86 -8.49
CA ASN A 39 -17.19 0.24 -8.05
C ASN A 39 -16.26 -0.21 -6.92
N LYS A 40 -15.23 -1.00 -7.25
CA LYS A 40 -14.15 -1.34 -6.30
C LYS A 40 -13.48 -0.04 -5.84
N ARG A 41 -13.35 0.14 -4.53
CA ARG A 41 -12.73 1.35 -3.95
C ARG A 41 -11.31 1.03 -3.58
N MET A 42 -10.36 1.69 -4.23
CA MET A 42 -8.95 1.33 -4.12
C MET A 42 -8.12 2.48 -3.58
N LEU A 43 -7.08 2.12 -2.84
CA LEU A 43 -6.12 3.04 -2.29
C LEU A 43 -4.70 2.59 -2.65
N LEU A 44 -4.02 3.40 -3.46
CA LEU A 44 -2.62 3.18 -3.82
C LEU A 44 -1.78 4.16 -3.02
N GLN A 45 -0.74 3.66 -2.34
CA GLN A 45 0.13 4.46 -1.47
C GLN A 45 1.59 4.11 -1.72
N ILE A 46 2.46 5.12 -1.73
CA ILE A 46 3.91 4.94 -1.69
C ILE A 46 4.51 5.93 -0.69
N PHE A 47 5.50 5.46 0.06
CA PHE A 47 6.15 6.22 1.12
C PHE A 47 7.61 6.47 0.77
N THR A 48 8.10 7.68 1.01
CA THR A 48 9.51 7.97 0.86
C THR A 48 10.31 7.47 2.06
N LYS A 49 11.62 7.32 1.88
CA LYS A 49 12.54 7.33 3.03
C LYS A 49 12.44 8.68 3.75
N SER A 50 12.96 8.75 4.98
CA SER A 50 13.09 10.02 5.67
C SER A 50 13.92 10.99 4.84
N ILE A 51 13.44 12.22 4.68
CA ILE A 51 14.18 13.29 3.97
C ILE A 51 15.09 14.09 4.91
N PHE A 52 14.98 13.86 6.22
CA PHE A 52 15.85 14.46 7.24
C PHE A 52 16.64 13.39 7.98
N ASN A 53 17.80 13.77 8.51
CA ASN A 53 18.73 12.87 9.17
C ASN A 53 18.22 12.29 10.51
N ASN A 54 17.11 12.78 11.05
CA ASN A 54 16.56 12.32 12.32
C ASN A 54 15.48 11.23 12.17
N ASP A 55 15.24 10.73 10.96
CA ASP A 55 14.27 9.67 10.65
C ASP A 55 12.83 9.93 11.13
N THR A 56 12.46 11.20 11.30
CA THR A 56 11.14 11.60 11.83
C THR A 56 10.14 12.06 10.79
N PHE A 57 10.58 12.37 9.57
CA PHE A 57 9.73 12.96 8.54
C PHE A 57 9.86 12.22 7.22
N PHE A 58 8.73 11.75 6.72
CA PHE A 58 8.60 11.11 5.42
C PHE A 58 7.41 11.72 4.67
N LEU A 59 7.37 11.50 3.36
CA LEU A 59 6.26 11.90 2.51
C LEU A 59 5.48 10.67 2.06
N GLU A 60 4.20 10.90 1.82
CA GLU A 60 3.28 9.93 1.25
C GLU A 60 2.73 10.49 -0.07
N PHE A 61 2.76 9.66 -1.12
CA PHE A 61 1.97 9.90 -2.32
C PHE A 61 0.82 8.90 -2.31
N ILE A 62 -0.40 9.42 -2.46
CA ILE A 62 -1.64 8.65 -2.33
C ILE A 62 -2.54 8.89 -3.54
N GLU A 63 -2.99 7.82 -4.18
CA GLU A 63 -4.02 7.83 -5.21
C GLU A 63 -5.27 7.12 -4.69
N ARG A 64 -6.38 7.86 -4.71
CA ARG A 64 -7.69 7.38 -4.25
C ARG A 64 -8.58 7.12 -5.45
N ARG A 65 -8.99 5.87 -5.62
CA ARG A 65 -10.01 5.48 -6.61
C ARG A 65 -11.29 5.11 -5.87
N GLY A 66 -12.04 6.14 -5.48
CA GLY A 66 -13.28 5.98 -4.71
C GLY A 66 -13.08 5.60 -3.23
N ALA A 67 -11.86 5.31 -2.78
CA ALA A 67 -11.54 5.06 -1.39
C ALA A 67 -11.48 6.35 -0.57
N THR A 68 -12.15 6.34 0.58
CA THR A 68 -12.22 7.42 1.58
C THR A 68 -11.41 7.13 2.83
N GLY A 69 -11.07 5.87 3.08
CA GLY A 69 -10.33 5.39 4.25
C GLY A 69 -8.83 5.65 4.19
N PHE A 70 -8.11 5.17 5.19
CA PHE A 70 -6.66 5.44 5.36
C PHE A 70 -5.72 4.37 4.78
N GLY A 71 -6.23 3.17 4.47
CA GLY A 71 -5.38 2.05 4.05
C GLY A 71 -4.69 1.37 5.23
N ALA A 72 -5.47 0.80 6.16
CA ALA A 72 -4.93 0.15 7.35
C ALA A 72 -3.99 -1.02 7.02
N GLY A 73 -4.19 -1.70 5.87
CA GLY A 73 -3.30 -2.73 5.36
C GLY A 73 -1.94 -2.15 4.95
N ASN A 74 -1.97 -1.05 4.20
CA ASN A 74 -0.75 -0.36 3.75
C ASN A 74 0.08 0.17 4.93
N ILE A 75 -0.56 0.76 5.95
CA ILE A 75 0.12 1.23 7.16
C ILE A 75 0.77 0.07 7.93
N ARG A 76 0.12 -1.10 8.02
CA ARG A 76 0.73 -2.28 8.66
C ARG A 76 1.97 -2.76 7.92
N ILE A 77 1.98 -2.69 6.58
CA ILE A 77 3.16 -3.04 5.78
C ILE A 77 4.27 -2.00 5.99
N LEU A 78 3.95 -0.71 5.93
CA LEU A 78 4.91 0.37 6.20
C LEU A 78 5.59 0.17 7.55
N TRP A 79 4.81 -0.12 8.61
CA TRP A 79 5.36 -0.37 9.94
C TRP A 79 6.37 -1.53 9.96
N LYS A 80 6.08 -2.64 9.28
CA LYS A 80 7.02 -3.77 9.19
C LYS A 80 8.34 -3.39 8.53
N ILE A 81 8.28 -2.56 7.48
CA ILE A 81 9.49 -2.07 6.78
C ILE A 81 10.31 -1.17 7.71
N VAL A 82 9.66 -0.23 8.40
CA VAL A 82 10.33 0.66 9.36
C VAL A 82 10.98 -0.14 10.49
N GLN A 83 10.31 -1.18 11.00
CA GLN A 83 10.86 -2.06 12.02
C GLN A 83 12.12 -2.80 11.53
N GLN A 84 12.13 -3.31 10.29
CA GLN A 84 13.33 -3.95 9.72
C GLN A 84 14.51 -2.98 9.62
N GLN A 85 14.25 -1.72 9.24
CA GLN A 85 15.28 -0.69 9.18
C GLN A 85 15.84 -0.35 10.56
N ILE A 86 14.99 -0.22 11.58
CA ILE A 86 15.41 0.05 12.97
C ILE A 86 16.24 -1.10 13.52
N ASN A 87 15.89 -2.34 13.18
CA ASN A 87 16.56 -3.54 13.70
C ASN A 87 17.87 -3.86 12.96
N GLY A 88 18.24 -3.10 11.93
CA GLY A 88 19.47 -3.31 11.17
C GLY A 88 19.46 -4.55 10.26
N GLU A 89 18.27 -5.10 9.98
CA GLU A 89 18.10 -6.22 9.05
C GLU A 89 17.93 -5.64 7.63
N THR A 90 19.04 -5.33 6.98
CA THR A 90 19.10 -4.95 5.54
C THR A 90 19.52 -6.11 4.66
#